data_AF-A0A1G2IG05-F1
#
_entry.id   AF-A0A1G2IG05-F1
#
_cell.length_a   1.000
_cell.length_b   1.000
_cell.length_c   1.000
_cell.angle_alpha   90.00
_cell.angle_beta   90.00
_cell.angle_gamma   90.00
#
_symmetry.space_group_name_H-M   'P 1'
#
loop_
_entity.id
_entity.type
_entity.pdbx_description
1 polymer ?
#
loop_
_entity_poly.entity_id
_entity_poly.type
_entity_poly.pdbx_seq_one_letter_code
_entity_poly.pdbx_strand_id
1 'polypeptide(L)'
;MKTRTIVCLLVLLFGVNQANGLVQFKDGLVHVIDYTINDDVWVDYQAPGMQTTVNLFTGGEIIFAEQSVLKGFNDSRLNISGGHVDYLFAYDNSHVTISNGGANYLRLYDNSHMIMSGGSIWGMTAGGNSQVVILGGNIGHGLALKNNANVIINGSDFAIDGSPVGFGEITSVFGGDIYDEPPRMLTYTPTTSEFGMCQFGIGETASINLVPEPGTIVLLVTGLIAGGFLLRRK
;
A
#
# COMPACT_ATOMS: atom_id res chain seq x y z
N MET A 1 43.21 3.61 65.47
CA MET A 1 42.47 4.30 64.39
C MET A 1 42.08 3.26 63.34
N LYS A 2 40.79 3.05 63.08
CA LYS A 2 40.31 2.11 62.06
C LYS A 2 39.98 2.89 60.79
N THR A 3 40.78 2.70 59.74
CA THR A 3 40.56 3.31 58.42
C THR A 3 39.39 2.60 57.73
N ARG A 4 38.31 3.33 57.45
CA ARG A 4 37.16 2.80 56.70
C ARG A 4 37.38 3.12 55.22
N THR A 5 37.68 2.10 54.42
CA THR A 5 37.73 2.20 52.96
C THR A 5 36.31 2.17 52.42
N ILE A 6 35.85 3.30 51.86
CA ILE A 6 34.60 3.38 51.11
C ILE A 6 34.93 2.98 49.67
N VAL A 7 34.41 1.83 49.24
CA VAL A 7 34.48 1.40 47.84
C VAL A 7 33.30 2.04 47.11
N CYS A 8 33.56 3.08 46.33
CA CYS A 8 32.59 3.62 45.40
C CYS A 8 32.48 2.67 44.20
N LEU A 9 31.35 1.96 44.10
CA LEU A 9 31.00 1.18 42.93
C LEU A 9 30.57 2.15 41.82
N LEU A 10 31.47 2.42 40.89
CA LEU A 10 31.19 3.20 39.69
C LEU A 10 30.43 2.31 38.70
N VAL A 11 29.11 2.45 38.65
CA VAL A 11 28.27 1.78 37.63
C VAL A 11 28.46 2.55 36.32
N LEU A 12 29.27 1.99 35.42
CA LEU A 12 29.39 2.47 34.04
C LEU A 12 28.09 2.15 33.31
N LEU A 13 27.29 3.19 33.05
CA LEU A 13 26.20 3.16 32.07
C LEU A 13 26.85 2.96 30.70
N PHE A 14 26.99 1.71 30.26
CA PHE A 14 27.25 1.42 28.86
C PHE A 14 26.04 1.94 28.08
N GLY A 15 26.26 2.98 27.27
CA GLY A 15 25.30 3.39 26.27
C GLY A 15 24.96 2.16 25.43
N VAL A 16 23.71 1.72 25.51
CA VAL A 16 23.17 0.75 24.57
C VAL A 16 23.17 1.45 23.22
N ASN A 17 24.25 1.29 22.45
CA ASN A 17 24.15 1.45 21.01
C ASN A 17 23.08 0.46 20.60
N GLN A 18 21.91 0.94 20.17
CA GLN A 18 20.93 0.09 19.51
C GLN A 18 21.67 -0.48 18.30
N ALA A 19 22.07 -1.74 18.39
CA ALA A 19 22.57 -2.46 17.23
C ALA A 19 21.38 -2.57 16.29
N ASN A 20 21.51 -2.01 15.08
CA ASN A 20 20.50 -2.15 14.04
C ASN A 20 20.25 -3.65 13.82
N GLY A 21 19.11 -4.12 14.31
CA GLY A 21 18.65 -5.48 14.17
C GLY A 21 17.97 -5.66 12.81
N LEU A 22 17.93 -6.91 12.35
CA LEU A 22 17.08 -7.31 11.25
C LEU A 22 16.19 -8.42 11.77
N VAL A 23 14.87 -8.21 11.71
CA VAL A 23 13.90 -9.28 11.90
C VAL A 23 13.64 -9.92 10.55
N GLN A 24 13.85 -11.24 10.46
CA GLN A 24 13.62 -11.96 9.22
C GLN A 24 12.65 -13.13 9.41
N PHE A 25 11.56 -13.10 8.65
CA PHE A 25 10.61 -14.20 8.50
C PHE A 25 10.87 -14.90 7.16
N LYS A 26 11.10 -16.21 7.16
CA LYS A 26 11.55 -16.95 5.96
C LYS A 26 11.24 -18.45 6.03
N ASP A 27 10.15 -18.79 6.70
CA ASP A 27 9.80 -20.16 7.10
C ASP A 27 8.51 -20.67 6.47
N GLY A 28 7.84 -19.86 5.64
CA GLY A 28 6.56 -20.18 5.02
C GLY A 28 5.40 -20.20 6.01
N LEU A 29 5.60 -19.71 7.23
CA LEU A 29 4.57 -19.61 8.25
C LEU A 29 3.86 -18.25 8.19
N VAL A 30 2.85 -18.14 9.05
CA VAL A 30 2.10 -16.90 9.26
C VAL A 30 2.59 -16.26 10.55
N HIS A 31 3.06 -15.02 10.45
CA HIS A 31 3.54 -14.22 11.57
C HIS A 31 2.56 -13.10 11.87
N VAL A 32 2.36 -12.82 13.15
CA VAL A 32 1.47 -11.78 13.65
C VAL A 32 2.33 -10.73 14.34
N ILE A 33 2.17 -9.47 13.94
CA ILE A 33 2.83 -8.32 14.54
C ILE A 33 1.74 -7.41 15.09
N ASP A 34 1.63 -7.39 16.41
CA ASP A 34 0.75 -6.53 17.20
C ASP A 34 1.55 -5.72 18.25
N TYR A 35 2.86 -5.61 18.03
CA TYR A 35 3.82 -4.90 18.86
C TYR A 35 4.78 -4.06 18.02
N THR A 36 5.50 -3.14 18.65
CA THR A 36 6.50 -2.31 17.99
C THR A 36 7.78 -3.09 17.68
N ILE A 37 8.21 -3.07 16.42
CA ILE A 37 9.53 -3.49 15.97
C ILE A 37 10.29 -2.23 15.58
N ASN A 38 11.36 -1.93 16.32
CA ASN A 38 12.24 -0.79 16.08
C ASN A 38 13.42 -1.15 15.16
N ASP A 39 13.15 -1.92 14.11
CA ASP A 39 14.15 -2.48 13.20
C ASP A 39 13.55 -2.73 11.81
N ASP A 40 14.39 -3.15 10.86
CA ASP A 40 13.95 -3.64 9.57
C ASP A 40 13.27 -5.02 9.71
N VAL A 41 12.20 -5.24 8.93
CA VAL A 41 11.49 -6.51 8.84
C VAL A 41 11.52 -7.01 7.41
N TRP A 42 12.21 -8.14 7.17
CA TRP A 42 12.29 -8.75 5.84
C TRP A 42 11.54 -10.08 5.81
N VAL A 43 10.76 -10.28 4.75
CA VAL A 43 9.93 -11.47 4.55
C VAL A 43 10.43 -12.19 3.28
N ASP A 44 10.85 -13.44 3.43
CA ASP A 44 11.33 -14.32 2.35
C ASP A 44 12.61 -13.90 1.62
N TYR A 45 13.41 -13.00 2.19
CA TYR A 45 14.65 -12.55 1.52
C TYR A 45 15.72 -13.66 1.32
N GLN A 46 16.01 -14.45 2.36
CA GLN A 46 17.09 -15.46 2.34
C GLN A 46 16.59 -16.88 2.03
N ALA A 47 15.27 -17.07 1.95
CA ALA A 47 14.66 -18.32 1.52
C ALA A 47 13.53 -18.00 0.53
N PRO A 48 13.87 -17.71 -0.74
CA PRO A 48 12.89 -17.44 -1.78
C PRO A 48 11.87 -18.57 -1.96
N GLY A 49 10.61 -18.22 -2.24
CA GLY A 49 9.57 -19.20 -2.58
C GLY A 49 8.85 -19.83 -1.39
N MET A 50 9.08 -19.32 -0.18
CA MET A 50 8.48 -19.89 1.03
C MET A 50 7.04 -19.45 1.26
N GLN A 51 6.57 -18.37 0.61
CA GLN A 51 5.23 -17.79 0.79
C GLN A 51 4.92 -17.40 2.25
N THR A 52 5.94 -16.92 2.97
CA THR A 52 5.78 -16.45 4.34
C THR A 52 4.79 -15.29 4.36
N THR A 53 3.89 -15.32 5.34
CA THR A 53 2.86 -14.31 5.51
C THR A 53 3.14 -13.50 6.77
N VAL A 54 3.09 -12.17 6.67
CA VAL A 54 3.12 -11.26 7.82
C VAL A 54 1.79 -10.52 7.90
N ASN A 55 1.15 -10.59 9.06
CA ASN A 55 -0.05 -9.85 9.39
C ASN A 55 0.30 -8.75 10.41
N LEU A 56 0.18 -7.49 10.00
CA LEU A 56 0.24 -6.34 10.89
C LEU A 56 -1.17 -6.00 11.40
N PHE A 57 -1.32 -5.99 12.72
CA PHE A 57 -2.56 -5.67 13.41
C PHE A 57 -2.42 -4.36 14.21
N THR A 58 -3.55 -3.91 14.76
CA THR A 58 -3.59 -2.77 15.70
C THR A 58 -2.61 -3.00 16.85
N GLY A 59 -1.81 -1.97 17.17
CA GLY A 59 -0.71 -2.05 18.14
C GLY A 59 0.64 -2.41 17.52
N GLY A 60 0.64 -2.98 16.31
CA GLY A 60 1.83 -3.21 15.52
C GLY A 60 2.37 -1.92 14.93
N GLU A 61 3.65 -1.65 15.16
CA GLU A 61 4.37 -0.52 14.57
C GLU A 61 5.72 -1.00 14.06
N ILE A 62 6.04 -0.72 12.80
CA ILE A 62 7.36 -0.98 12.23
C ILE A 62 7.96 0.38 11.92
N ILE A 63 8.68 0.93 12.91
CA ILE A 63 9.17 2.31 12.95
C ILE A 63 10.64 2.35 13.38
N PHE A 64 11.46 3.17 12.74
CA PHE A 64 12.85 3.38 13.12
C PHE A 64 13.26 4.79 12.75
N ALA A 65 14.14 5.37 13.55
CA ALA A 65 14.45 6.80 13.54
C ALA A 65 14.90 7.34 12.17
N GLU A 66 15.36 6.47 11.26
CA GLU A 66 15.92 6.86 9.98
C GLU A 66 15.37 6.06 8.77
N GLN A 67 14.18 5.43 8.87
CA GLN A 67 13.44 4.66 7.84
C GLN A 67 13.34 3.16 8.16
N SER A 68 12.45 2.76 9.07
CA SER A 68 12.13 1.32 9.23
C SER A 68 11.43 0.80 7.99
N VAL A 69 11.82 -0.39 7.57
CA VAL A 69 11.24 -0.97 6.38
C VAL A 69 10.65 -2.35 6.62
N LEU A 70 9.36 -2.51 6.28
CA LEU A 70 8.78 -3.82 6.01
C LEU A 70 8.99 -4.15 4.53
N LYS A 71 9.80 -5.16 4.24
CA LYS A 71 10.10 -5.61 2.87
C LYS A 71 9.60 -7.03 2.64
N GLY A 72 8.72 -7.21 1.67
CA GLY A 72 8.32 -8.51 1.13
C GLY A 72 9.09 -8.84 -0.14
N PHE A 73 9.62 -10.06 -0.23
CA PHE A 73 10.36 -10.56 -1.38
C PHE A 73 9.69 -11.79 -1.97
N ASN A 74 10.04 -12.11 -3.23
CA ASN A 74 9.65 -13.34 -3.93
C ASN A 74 8.13 -13.52 -4.05
N ASP A 75 7.51 -14.30 -3.18
CA ASP A 75 6.08 -14.62 -3.18
C ASP A 75 5.44 -14.41 -1.79
N SER A 76 6.06 -13.54 -1.00
CA SER A 76 5.58 -13.18 0.34
C SER A 76 4.20 -12.52 0.33
N ARG A 77 3.51 -12.59 1.48
CA ARG A 77 2.21 -11.94 1.69
C ARG A 77 2.28 -10.99 2.87
N LEU A 78 1.97 -9.72 2.64
CA LEU A 78 1.97 -8.66 3.65
C LEU A 78 0.53 -8.15 3.83
N ASN A 79 -0.07 -8.43 4.99
CA ASN A 79 -1.44 -8.03 5.29
C ASN A 79 -1.43 -6.95 6.37
N ILE A 80 -1.92 -5.76 6.04
CA ILE A 80 -2.06 -4.62 6.95
C ILE A 80 -3.54 -4.45 7.28
N SER A 81 -3.91 -4.85 8.50
CA SER A 81 -5.27 -4.78 9.03
C SER A 81 -5.40 -3.84 10.24
N GLY A 82 -4.31 -3.16 10.56
CA GLY A 82 -4.15 -2.17 11.60
C GLY A 82 -2.68 -1.75 11.68
N GLY A 83 -2.33 -0.97 12.69
CA GLY A 83 -0.94 -0.57 12.93
C GLY A 83 -0.39 0.43 11.91
N HIS A 84 0.93 0.63 11.95
CA HIS A 84 1.63 1.58 11.09
C HIS A 84 2.99 1.04 10.64
N VAL A 85 3.32 1.27 9.37
CA VAL A 85 4.66 1.01 8.80
C VAL A 85 5.19 2.32 8.22
N ASP A 86 6.44 2.65 8.48
CA ASP A 86 7.01 3.84 7.84
C ASP A 86 7.19 3.59 6.32
N TYR A 87 8.01 2.61 5.95
CA TYR A 87 8.16 2.20 4.55
C TYR A 87 7.77 0.74 4.31
N LEU A 88 6.88 0.54 3.35
CA LEU A 88 6.42 -0.76 2.90
C LEU A 88 6.91 -1.01 1.46
N PHE A 89 7.70 -2.06 1.27
CA PHE A 89 8.19 -2.48 -0.04
C PHE A 89 7.72 -3.89 -0.35
N ALA A 90 7.27 -4.11 -1.58
CA ALA A 90 7.02 -5.43 -2.11
C ALA A 90 7.78 -5.58 -3.45
N TYR A 91 8.54 -6.67 -3.53
CA TYR A 91 9.38 -7.03 -4.67
C TYR A 91 8.91 -8.34 -5.29
N ASP A 92 9.37 -8.59 -6.52
CA ASP A 92 9.13 -9.81 -7.28
C ASP A 92 7.63 -10.09 -7.53
N ASN A 93 7.04 -11.09 -6.88
CA ASN A 93 5.63 -11.48 -7.00
C ASN A 93 4.92 -11.39 -5.63
N SER A 94 5.36 -10.45 -4.78
CA SER A 94 4.79 -10.27 -3.45
C SER A 94 3.38 -9.70 -3.50
N HIS A 95 2.57 -10.02 -2.49
CA HIS A 95 1.18 -9.58 -2.40
C HIS A 95 0.98 -8.72 -1.15
N VAL A 96 0.40 -7.55 -1.31
CA VAL A 96 0.07 -6.62 -0.23
C VAL A 96 -1.43 -6.45 -0.12
N THR A 97 -2.00 -6.66 1.06
CA THR A 97 -3.41 -6.34 1.34
C THR A 97 -3.48 -5.27 2.41
N ILE A 98 -4.18 -4.17 2.16
CA ILE A 98 -4.45 -3.13 3.16
C ILE A 98 -5.97 -3.00 3.34
N SER A 99 -6.42 -3.30 4.55
CA SER A 99 -7.83 -3.16 4.96
C SER A 99 -8.02 -2.10 6.03
N ASN A 100 -6.97 -1.78 6.79
CA ASN A 100 -6.92 -0.70 7.76
C ASN A 100 -5.45 -0.37 8.08
N GLY A 101 -5.19 0.51 9.07
CA GLY A 101 -3.84 0.95 9.41
C GLY A 101 -3.27 1.89 8.36
N GLY A 102 -1.94 1.96 8.24
CA GLY A 102 -1.34 2.75 7.18
C GLY A 102 0.15 2.58 6.98
N ALA A 103 0.62 3.16 5.87
CA ALA A 103 2.04 3.29 5.56
C ALA A 103 2.38 4.73 5.15
N ASN A 104 3.56 5.25 5.51
CA ASN A 104 3.97 6.53 4.95
C ASN A 104 4.33 6.37 3.48
N TYR A 105 5.13 5.37 3.14
CA TYR A 105 5.49 5.09 1.76
C TYR A 105 5.23 3.64 1.41
N LEU A 106 4.57 3.42 0.29
CA LEU A 106 4.39 2.09 -0.30
C LEU A 106 5.07 2.04 -1.66
N ARG A 107 5.92 1.04 -1.88
CA ARG A 107 6.54 0.79 -3.19
C ARG A 107 6.35 -0.64 -3.66
N LEU A 108 5.81 -0.78 -4.87
CA LEU A 108 5.64 -2.05 -5.56
C LEU A 108 6.60 -2.12 -6.74
N TYR A 109 7.31 -3.23 -6.82
CA TYR A 109 8.26 -3.50 -7.89
C TYR A 109 7.93 -4.83 -8.58
N ASP A 110 8.49 -4.99 -9.77
CA ASP A 110 8.42 -6.20 -10.59
C ASP A 110 6.96 -6.60 -10.87
N ASN A 111 6.49 -7.77 -10.45
CA ASN A 111 5.13 -8.26 -10.66
C ASN A 111 4.32 -8.27 -9.35
N SER A 112 4.57 -7.32 -8.46
CA SER A 112 3.90 -7.29 -7.16
C SER A 112 2.43 -6.88 -7.30
N HIS A 113 1.60 -7.40 -6.39
CA HIS A 113 0.16 -7.13 -6.37
C HIS A 113 -0.24 -6.41 -5.09
N MET A 114 -1.20 -5.49 -5.19
CA MET A 114 -1.79 -4.83 -4.04
C MET A 114 -3.31 -4.74 -4.13
N ILE A 115 -3.98 -4.98 -3.02
CA ILE A 115 -5.40 -4.69 -2.84
C ILE A 115 -5.57 -3.75 -1.64
N MET A 116 -6.21 -2.61 -1.85
CA MET A 116 -6.54 -1.64 -0.81
C MET A 116 -8.05 -1.50 -0.67
N SER A 117 -8.59 -1.75 0.52
CA SER A 117 -10.03 -1.61 0.83
C SER A 117 -10.31 -0.60 1.94
N GLY A 118 -9.26 -0.11 2.59
CA GLY A 118 -9.30 0.88 3.67
C GLY A 118 -7.88 1.30 4.04
N GLY A 119 -7.72 1.98 5.18
CA GLY A 119 -6.44 2.47 5.66
C GLY A 119 -5.95 3.73 4.94
N SER A 120 -4.70 4.11 5.22
CA SER A 120 -4.07 5.32 4.68
C SER A 120 -2.65 5.05 4.19
N ILE A 121 -2.34 5.47 2.97
CA ILE A 121 -0.98 5.54 2.44
C ILE A 121 -0.64 7.00 2.21
N TRP A 122 0.48 7.49 2.73
CA TRP A 122 0.87 8.87 2.43
C TRP A 122 1.40 9.01 1.00
N GLY A 123 2.31 8.17 0.52
CA GLY A 123 2.75 8.16 -0.88
C GLY A 123 2.91 6.74 -1.44
N MET A 124 2.49 6.54 -2.68
CA MET A 124 2.58 5.25 -3.36
C MET A 124 3.38 5.35 -4.65
N THR A 125 4.25 4.37 -4.90
CA THR A 125 4.90 4.15 -6.19
C THR A 125 4.67 2.72 -6.64
N ALA A 126 4.19 2.53 -7.87
CA ALA A 126 4.12 1.21 -8.50
C ALA A 126 4.93 1.22 -9.81
N GLY A 127 5.80 0.22 -9.98
CA GLY A 127 6.62 0.04 -11.17
C GLY A 127 6.70 -1.42 -11.61
N GLY A 128 7.49 -1.68 -12.65
CA GLY A 128 7.53 -3.01 -13.28
C GLY A 128 6.20 -3.34 -13.98
N ASN A 129 5.67 -4.53 -13.74
CA ASN A 129 4.35 -4.99 -14.13
C ASN A 129 3.40 -5.08 -12.91
N SER A 130 3.63 -4.28 -11.88
CA SER A 130 2.83 -4.32 -10.64
C SER A 130 1.36 -4.00 -10.91
N GLN A 131 0.46 -4.64 -10.16
CA GLN A 131 -0.99 -4.43 -10.28
C GLN A 131 -1.58 -4.00 -8.94
N VAL A 132 -2.35 -2.91 -8.95
CA VAL A 132 -2.98 -2.37 -7.75
C VAL A 132 -4.49 -2.27 -7.95
N VAL A 133 -5.26 -2.67 -6.95
CA VAL A 133 -6.71 -2.49 -6.91
C VAL A 133 -7.07 -1.66 -5.68
N ILE A 134 -7.69 -0.50 -5.91
CA ILE A 134 -8.15 0.42 -4.86
C ILE A 134 -9.67 0.38 -4.83
N LEU A 135 -10.21 -0.18 -3.75
CA LEU A 135 -11.64 -0.24 -3.43
C LEU A 135 -12.04 0.87 -2.44
N GLY A 136 -11.08 1.37 -1.67
CA GLY A 136 -11.20 2.56 -0.82
C GLY A 136 -10.00 2.79 0.08
N GLY A 137 -10.18 3.61 1.10
CA GLY A 137 -9.08 4.18 1.89
C GLY A 137 -8.52 5.46 1.27
N ASN A 138 -7.37 5.93 1.76
CA ASN A 138 -6.80 7.23 1.37
C ASN A 138 -5.36 7.09 0.83
N ILE A 139 -5.06 7.74 -0.29
CA ILE A 139 -3.69 7.94 -0.80
C ILE A 139 -3.41 9.44 -0.81
N GLY A 140 -2.66 9.92 0.19
CA GLY A 140 -2.60 11.35 0.50
C GLY A 140 -1.80 12.19 -0.49
N HIS A 141 -0.47 12.05 -0.48
CA HIS A 141 0.47 12.94 -1.15
C HIS A 141 0.67 12.62 -2.63
N GLY A 142 0.69 11.35 -3.03
CA GLY A 142 0.99 11.04 -4.42
C GLY A 142 0.87 9.59 -4.82
N LEU A 143 0.42 9.38 -6.05
CA LEU A 143 0.41 8.13 -6.79
C LEU A 143 1.35 8.23 -7.99
N ALA A 144 2.50 7.57 -7.91
CA ALA A 144 3.50 7.54 -8.96
C ALA A 144 3.51 6.19 -9.68
N LEU A 145 3.22 6.18 -10.97
CA LEU A 145 3.23 4.98 -11.81
C LEU A 145 4.30 5.06 -12.89
N LYS A 146 4.96 3.93 -13.15
CA LYS A 146 6.00 3.81 -14.18
C LYS A 146 6.03 2.41 -14.78
N ASN A 147 6.80 2.23 -15.87
CA ASN A 147 6.88 0.99 -16.63
C ASN A 147 5.48 0.51 -17.05
N ASN A 148 5.13 -0.75 -16.82
CA ASN A 148 3.83 -1.34 -17.17
C ASN A 148 2.91 -1.46 -15.94
N ALA A 149 3.10 -0.64 -14.90
CA ALA A 149 2.27 -0.70 -13.71
C ALA A 149 0.81 -0.36 -14.05
N ASN A 150 -0.13 -1.12 -13.49
CA ASN A 150 -1.56 -0.89 -13.69
C ASN A 150 -2.28 -0.68 -12.35
N VAL A 151 -3.05 0.39 -12.25
CA VAL A 151 -3.89 0.66 -11.09
C VAL A 151 -5.35 0.65 -11.51
N ILE A 152 -6.17 -0.11 -10.80
CA ILE A 152 -7.63 -0.09 -10.93
C ILE A 152 -8.18 0.67 -9.73
N ILE A 153 -9.01 1.68 -9.99
CA ILE A 153 -9.71 2.44 -8.94
C ILE A 153 -11.22 2.23 -9.10
N ASN A 154 -11.83 1.66 -8.07
CA ASN A 154 -13.26 1.40 -8.02
C ASN A 154 -13.98 2.52 -7.27
N GLY A 155 -14.95 3.15 -7.93
CA GLY A 155 -15.69 4.24 -7.33
C GLY A 155 -16.65 4.93 -8.30
N SER A 156 -16.97 6.16 -7.96
CA SER A 156 -17.85 7.06 -8.71
C SER A 156 -17.33 8.51 -8.65
N ASP A 157 -18.01 9.41 -9.35
CA ASP A 157 -17.73 10.86 -9.33
C ASP A 157 -16.28 11.24 -9.66
N PHE A 158 -15.68 10.51 -10.60
CA PHE A 158 -14.31 10.76 -11.02
C PHE A 158 -14.16 12.14 -11.67
N ALA A 159 -13.15 12.89 -11.25
CA ALA A 159 -12.74 14.13 -11.90
C ALA A 159 -11.22 14.24 -11.91
N ILE A 160 -10.67 14.77 -13.01
CA ILE A 160 -9.24 15.09 -13.15
C ILE A 160 -9.13 16.60 -13.22
N ASP A 161 -8.32 17.17 -12.32
CA ASP A 161 -8.10 18.62 -12.22
C ASP A 161 -9.42 19.40 -12.11
N GLY A 162 -10.38 18.84 -11.36
CA GLY A 162 -11.72 19.40 -11.15
C GLY A 162 -12.70 19.20 -12.30
N SER A 163 -12.27 18.62 -13.42
CA SER A 163 -13.13 18.33 -14.58
C SER A 163 -13.66 16.89 -14.51
N PRO A 164 -14.99 16.66 -14.52
CA PRO A 164 -15.55 15.31 -14.49
C PRO A 164 -15.06 14.44 -15.65
N VAL A 165 -14.76 13.17 -15.36
CA VAL A 165 -14.34 12.17 -16.34
C VAL A 165 -15.20 10.91 -16.23
N GLY A 166 -15.35 10.19 -17.35
CA GLY A 166 -16.01 8.89 -17.36
C GLY A 166 -15.12 7.75 -16.87
N PHE A 167 -15.68 6.55 -16.84
CA PHE A 167 -14.91 5.32 -16.65
C PHE A 167 -14.01 5.05 -17.86
N GLY A 168 -12.86 4.41 -17.64
CA GLY A 168 -11.90 4.10 -18.70
C GLY A 168 -10.45 4.18 -18.23
N GLU A 169 -9.56 4.07 -19.20
CA GLU A 169 -8.12 4.11 -18.99
C GLU A 169 -7.58 5.55 -19.06
N ILE A 170 -6.72 5.88 -18.10
CA ILE A 170 -5.91 7.10 -18.08
C ILE A 170 -4.46 6.67 -18.25
N THR A 171 -3.79 7.23 -19.26
CA THR A 171 -2.38 6.96 -19.56
C THR A 171 -1.49 8.18 -19.30
N SER A 172 -0.20 7.97 -19.50
CA SER A 172 0.82 9.01 -19.65
C SER A 172 0.43 10.02 -20.73
N VAL A 173 0.68 11.31 -20.49
CA VAL A 173 0.39 12.42 -21.42
C VAL A 173 1.48 12.52 -22.48
N PHE A 174 2.75 12.36 -22.09
CA PHE A 174 3.90 12.51 -22.98
C PHE A 174 4.51 11.16 -23.41
N GLY A 175 4.14 10.06 -22.77
CA GLY A 175 4.72 8.73 -22.96
C GLY A 175 6.12 8.56 -22.36
N GLY A 176 6.60 9.56 -21.61
CA GLY A 176 7.97 9.66 -21.11
C GLY A 176 8.13 9.18 -19.66
N ASP A 177 9.23 9.55 -19.02
CA ASP A 177 9.41 9.29 -17.59
C ASP A 177 8.38 10.08 -16.77
N ILE A 178 8.00 9.57 -15.59
CA ILE A 178 7.06 10.26 -14.70
C ILE A 178 7.50 11.69 -14.34
N TYR A 179 8.80 11.98 -14.30
CA TYR A 179 9.29 13.33 -14.01
C TYR A 179 9.03 14.33 -15.15
N ASP A 180 8.76 13.85 -16.36
CA ASP A 180 8.38 14.68 -17.49
C ASP A 180 6.86 14.94 -17.52
N GLU A 181 6.08 14.19 -16.76
CA GLU A 181 4.62 14.26 -16.75
C GLU A 181 4.09 15.43 -15.93
N PRO A 182 2.98 16.07 -16.36
CA PRO A 182 2.37 17.12 -15.59
C PRO A 182 1.73 16.53 -14.32
N PRO A 183 1.86 17.21 -13.16
CA PRO A 183 1.14 16.81 -11.97
C PRO A 183 -0.36 16.96 -12.22
N ARG A 184 -1.12 15.90 -11.98
CA ARG A 184 -2.59 15.88 -12.10
C ARG A 184 -3.22 15.50 -10.79
N MET A 185 -4.42 15.98 -10.54
CA MET A 185 -5.21 15.65 -9.36
C MET A 185 -6.40 14.78 -9.74
N LEU A 186 -6.52 13.60 -9.13
CA LEU A 186 -7.70 12.74 -9.26
C LEU A 186 -8.55 12.87 -8.00
N THR A 187 -9.83 13.21 -8.17
CA THR A 187 -10.85 13.14 -7.11
C THR A 187 -11.91 12.12 -7.48
N TYR A 188 -12.44 11.39 -6.49
CA TYR A 188 -13.44 10.35 -6.68
C TYR A 188 -14.14 10.02 -5.37
N THR A 189 -15.27 9.33 -5.46
CA THR A 189 -15.98 8.71 -4.33
C THR A 189 -15.66 7.21 -4.33
N PRO A 190 -14.83 6.69 -3.40
CA PRO A 190 -14.48 5.27 -3.37
C PRO A 190 -15.64 4.39 -2.94
N THR A 191 -15.59 3.09 -3.26
CA THR A 191 -16.67 2.14 -2.93
C THR A 191 -16.88 1.97 -1.41
N THR A 192 -15.83 2.12 -0.61
CA THR A 192 -15.87 1.84 0.85
C THR A 192 -15.64 3.07 1.73
N SER A 193 -15.52 4.28 1.17
CA SER A 193 -15.25 5.50 1.94
C SER A 193 -15.85 6.75 1.30
N GLU A 194 -15.88 7.86 2.03
CA GLU A 194 -16.67 9.04 1.64
C GLU A 194 -16.04 9.92 0.57
N PHE A 195 -14.70 9.99 0.48
CA PHE A 195 -14.01 10.83 -0.51
C PHE A 195 -12.55 10.39 -0.69
N GLY A 196 -12.10 10.32 -1.94
CA GLY A 196 -10.73 10.03 -2.33
C GLY A 196 -10.15 11.18 -3.15
N MET A 197 -8.92 11.59 -2.81
CA MET A 197 -8.16 12.58 -3.55
C MET A 197 -6.71 12.15 -3.58
N CYS A 198 -6.10 12.10 -4.75
CA CYS A 198 -4.67 11.87 -4.88
C CYS A 198 -4.08 12.69 -6.04
N GLN A 199 -2.93 13.31 -5.77
CA GLN A 199 -2.08 13.76 -6.86
C GLN A 199 -1.48 12.53 -7.54
N PHE A 200 -1.38 12.52 -8.86
CA PHE A 200 -0.84 11.38 -9.59
C PHE A 200 0.05 11.79 -10.76
N GLY A 201 0.96 10.88 -11.12
CA GLY A 201 1.80 10.94 -12.31
C GLY A 201 1.90 9.54 -12.92
N ILE A 202 1.87 9.46 -14.25
CA ILE A 202 1.86 8.20 -15.01
C ILE A 202 2.96 8.28 -16.06
N GLY A 203 4.08 7.60 -15.84
CA GLY A 203 5.15 7.48 -16.82
C GLY A 203 5.03 6.22 -17.69
N GLU A 204 5.71 6.26 -18.83
CA GLU A 204 5.90 5.17 -19.78
C GLU A 204 4.55 4.56 -20.24
N THR A 205 4.39 3.24 -20.09
CA THR A 205 3.22 2.46 -20.48
C THR A 205 2.27 2.18 -19.32
N ALA A 206 2.45 2.86 -18.17
CA ALA A 206 1.63 2.64 -17.01
C ALA A 206 0.23 3.24 -17.21
N SER A 207 -0.75 2.76 -16.45
CA SER A 207 -2.12 3.28 -16.56
C SER A 207 -2.94 3.18 -15.28
N ILE A 208 -3.96 4.04 -15.20
CA ILE A 208 -5.02 4.01 -14.19
C ILE A 208 -6.34 3.68 -14.90
N ASN A 209 -7.01 2.61 -14.49
CA ASN A 209 -8.31 2.20 -14.96
C ASN A 209 -9.39 2.58 -13.95
N LEU A 210 -10.27 3.50 -14.33
CA LEU A 210 -11.42 3.92 -13.53
C LEU A 210 -12.60 2.99 -13.81
N VAL A 211 -13.12 2.34 -12.77
CA VAL A 211 -14.17 1.31 -12.89
C VAL A 211 -15.34 1.67 -11.97
N PRO A 212 -16.61 1.51 -12.43
CA PRO A 212 -17.76 1.73 -11.57
C PRO A 212 -17.77 0.76 -10.39
N GLU A 213 -18.42 1.16 -9.31
CA GLU A 213 -18.70 0.26 -8.19
C GLU A 213 -19.47 -0.98 -8.66
N PRO A 214 -19.17 -2.18 -8.13
CA PRO A 214 -19.87 -3.41 -8.50
C PRO A 214 -21.40 -3.32 -8.36
N GLY A 215 -21.88 -2.58 -7.35
CA GLY A 215 -23.31 -2.36 -7.13
C GLY A 215 -24.00 -1.62 -8.29
N THR A 216 -23.31 -0.68 -8.92
CA THR A 216 -23.82 0.08 -10.08
C THR A 216 -24.07 -0.83 -11.28
N ILE A 217 -23.21 -1.83 -11.49
CA ILE A 217 -23.37 -2.82 -12.56
C ILE A 217 -24.60 -3.69 -12.31
N VAL A 218 -24.78 -4.18 -11.08
CA VAL A 218 -25.93 -5.00 -10.70
C VAL A 218 -27.24 -4.23 -10.86
N LEU A 219 -27.27 -2.96 -10.43
CA LEU A 219 -28.45 -2.12 -10.57
C LEU A 219 -28.79 -1.84 -12.04
N LEU A 220 -27.77 -1.59 -12.88
CA LEU A 220 -27.96 -1.38 -14.31
C LEU A 220 -28.56 -2.63 -15.00
N VAL A 221 -27.99 -3.80 -14.73
CA VAL A 221 -28.45 -5.07 -15.32
C VAL A 221 -29.88 -5.40 -14.86
N THR A 222 -30.16 -5.27 -13.56
CA THR A 222 -31.50 -5.55 -13.02
C THR A 222 -32.54 -4.53 -13.51
N GLY A 223 -32.17 -3.26 -13.63
CA GLY A 223 -33.00 -2.20 -14.20
C GLY A 223 -33.35 -2.46 -15.68
N LEU A 224 -32.39 -2.90 -16.49
CA LEU A 224 -32.63 -3.27 -17.90
C LEU A 224 -33.57 -4.48 -18.02
N ILE A 225 -33.41 -5.49 -17.16
CA ILE A 225 -34.30 -6.66 -17.14
C ILE A 225 -35.73 -6.23 -16.74
N ALA A 226 -35.87 -5.46 -15.65
CA ALA A 226 -37.18 -5.01 -15.19
C ALA A 226 -37.88 -4.08 -16.21
N GLY A 227 -37.15 -3.14 -16.80
CA GLY A 227 -37.65 -2.23 -17.85
C GLY A 227 -38.04 -2.97 -19.13
N GLY A 228 -37.25 -3.96 -19.55
CA GLY A 228 -37.56 -4.82 -20.69
C GLY A 228 -38.82 -5.67 -20.49
N PHE A 229 -39.05 -6.16 -19.27
CA PHE A 229 -40.29 -6.88 -18.94
C PHE A 229 -41.52 -5.98 -18.96
N LEU A 230 -41.40 -4.72 -18.54
CA LEU A 230 -42.51 -3.75 -18.57
C LEU A 230 -42.87 -3.31 -19.99
N LEU A 231 -41.88 -3.18 -20.89
CA LEU A 231 -42.13 -2.81 -22.28
C LEU A 231 -42.74 -3.95 -23.13
N ARG A 232 -42.62 -5.21 -22.71
CA ARG A 232 -43.23 -6.37 -23.37
C ARG A 232 -44.71 -6.62 -23.01
N ARG A 233 -45.29 -5.85 -22.08
CA ARG A 233 -46.69 -6.02 -21.62
C ARG A 233 -47.70 -5.06 -22.28
N LYS A 234 -47.33 -4.41 -23.38
CA LYS A 234 -48.25 -3.64 -24.24
C LYS A 234 -48.35 -4.33 -25.59
#